data_AF-A0A661NHB9-F1
#
_entry.id   AF-A0A661NHB9-F1
#
_cell.length_a   1.000
_cell.length_b   1.000
_cell.length_c   1.000
_cell.angle_alpha   90.00
_cell.angle_beta   90.00
_cell.angle_gamma   90.00
#
_symmetry.space_group_name_H-M   'P 1'
#
loop_
_entity.id
_entity.type
_entity.pdbx_description
1 polymer ?
#
loop_
_entity_poly.entity_id
_entity_poly.type
_entity_poly.pdbx_seq_one_letter_code
_entity_poly.pdbx_strand_id
1 'polypeptide(L)'
;MAGHVLFCTTLLFSYLWGRALSAKPLLPTLIPSFNAGHVLVLMFSVHNYFFAYTTWPNTEGLTYTIVLAALWRIARILPRPSWRGSIEIGLRLEITVLACYQQVMMAIAAVAVLLSAIVFLPKHRKRYAQLSAAAAATMALVIAPHYLYVRGFVPDLTPATYLQWQHFRFSDALPIIPTFPIGEGLWRHPPRQVGRRIDRVCVFG
;
A
#
# COMPACT_ATOMS: atom_id res chain seq x y z
N MET A 1 3.67 -9.04 20.03
CA MET A 1 3.32 -10.28 19.29
C MET A 1 2.64 -10.01 17.95
N ALA A 2 1.70 -9.05 17.85
CA ALA A 2 0.94 -8.78 16.62
C ALA A 2 1.80 -8.54 15.34
N GLY A 3 2.92 -7.82 15.44
CA GLY A 3 3.77 -7.55 14.26
C GLY A 3 4.36 -8.79 13.59
N HIS A 4 4.74 -9.82 14.36
CA HIS A 4 5.25 -11.07 13.78
C HIS A 4 4.14 -11.82 13.02
N VAL A 5 2.89 -11.72 13.49
CA VAL A 5 1.73 -12.29 12.79
C VAL A 5 1.53 -11.59 11.46
N LEU A 6 1.61 -10.25 11.42
CA LEU A 6 1.48 -9.49 10.17
C LEU A 6 2.61 -9.82 9.19
N PHE A 7 3.86 -9.91 9.64
CA PHE A 7 4.98 -10.30 8.79
C PHE A 7 4.76 -11.68 8.15
N CYS A 8 4.47 -12.71 8.95
CA CYS A 8 4.19 -14.06 8.44
C CYS A 8 2.99 -14.09 7.49
N THR A 9 1.92 -13.36 7.82
CA THR A 9 0.73 -13.25 6.96
C THR A 9 1.06 -12.59 5.62
N THR A 10 1.90 -11.55 5.64
CA THR A 10 2.35 -10.85 4.44
C THR A 10 3.17 -11.77 3.53
N LEU A 11 4.08 -12.57 4.10
CA LEU A 11 4.85 -13.57 3.35
C LEU A 11 3.93 -14.64 2.74
N LEU A 12 2.92 -15.11 3.47
CA LEU A 12 1.93 -16.06 2.96
C LEU A 12 1.19 -15.49 1.74
N PHE A 13 0.67 -14.27 1.81
CA PHE A 13 -0.01 -13.67 0.66
C PHE A 13 0.94 -13.34 -0.49
N SER A 14 2.20 -13.01 -0.21
CA SER A 14 3.23 -12.85 -1.24
C SER A 14 3.47 -14.14 -2.00
N TYR A 15 3.58 -15.27 -1.29
CA TYR A 15 3.68 -16.60 -1.89
C TYR A 15 2.48 -16.91 -2.78
N LEU A 16 1.27 -16.72 -2.23
CA LEU A 16 0.02 -17.01 -2.92
C LEU A 16 -0.15 -16.15 -4.18
N TRP A 17 0.20 -14.86 -4.11
CA TRP A 17 0.17 -13.96 -5.26
C TRP A 17 1.20 -14.35 -6.32
N GLY A 18 2.46 -14.56 -5.94
CA GLY A 18 3.52 -14.96 -6.88
C GLY A 18 3.21 -16.28 -7.59
N ARG A 19 2.68 -17.26 -6.86
CA ARG A 19 2.22 -18.54 -7.43
C ARG A 19 1.03 -18.35 -8.38
N ALA A 20 0.14 -17.40 -8.11
CA ALA A 20 -0.98 -17.09 -9.00
C ALA A 20 -0.53 -16.43 -10.31
N LEU A 21 0.58 -15.67 -10.29
CA LEU A 21 1.18 -15.08 -11.50
C LEU A 21 1.88 -16.11 -12.37
N SER A 22 2.65 -17.02 -11.76
CA SER A 22 3.30 -18.13 -12.48
C SER A 22 3.29 -19.39 -11.62
N ALA A 23 2.40 -20.32 -11.98
CA ALA A 23 2.29 -21.62 -11.32
C ALA A 23 3.36 -22.63 -11.80
N LYS A 24 4.04 -22.33 -12.91
CA LYS A 24 5.07 -23.22 -13.46
C LYS A 24 6.33 -23.15 -12.58
N PRO A 25 7.01 -24.28 -12.37
CA PRO A 25 8.31 -24.27 -11.72
C PRO A 25 9.30 -23.41 -12.52
N LEU A 26 10.09 -22.59 -11.82
CA LEU A 26 11.13 -21.77 -12.45
C LEU A 26 12.40 -22.58 -12.72
N LEU A 27 12.69 -23.58 -11.88
CA LEU A 27 13.85 -24.45 -11.96
C LEU A 27 13.41 -25.93 -11.97
N PRO A 28 12.68 -26.40 -13.00
CA PRO A 28 12.03 -27.70 -12.99
C PRO A 28 13.00 -28.89 -12.85
N THR A 29 14.26 -28.73 -13.29
CA THR A 29 15.29 -29.78 -13.23
C THR A 29 16.01 -29.84 -11.88
N LEU A 30 16.19 -28.70 -11.19
CA LEU A 30 16.93 -28.62 -9.93
C LEU A 30 16.01 -28.72 -8.72
N ILE A 31 14.91 -27.96 -8.71
CA ILE A 31 13.97 -27.88 -7.59
C ILE A 31 12.55 -27.83 -8.17
N PRO A 32 11.91 -29.00 -8.40
CA PRO A 32 10.62 -29.08 -9.11
C PRO A 32 9.47 -28.29 -8.48
N SER A 33 9.54 -27.97 -7.18
CA SER A 33 8.54 -27.19 -6.47
C SER A 33 8.80 -25.68 -6.47
N PHE A 34 10.01 -25.23 -6.85
CA PHE A 34 10.42 -23.83 -6.78
C PHE A 34 9.74 -23.00 -7.87
N ASN A 35 9.01 -21.95 -7.46
CA ASN A 35 8.14 -21.16 -8.32
C ASN A 35 8.20 -19.68 -7.93
N ALA A 36 7.50 -18.81 -8.66
CA ALA A 36 7.53 -17.36 -8.45
C ALA A 36 7.07 -16.92 -7.04
N GLY A 37 6.21 -17.69 -6.37
CA GLY A 37 5.82 -17.44 -4.98
C GLY A 37 7.00 -17.55 -4.01
N HIS A 38 7.86 -18.55 -4.19
CA HIS A 38 9.07 -18.72 -3.37
C HIS A 38 10.04 -17.56 -3.57
N VAL A 39 10.21 -17.09 -4.82
CA VAL A 39 11.06 -15.93 -5.12
C VAL A 39 10.57 -14.69 -4.38
N LEU A 40 9.27 -14.39 -4.40
CA LEU A 40 8.72 -13.25 -3.67
C LEU A 40 8.90 -13.36 -2.16
N VAL A 41 8.69 -14.55 -1.59
CA VAL A 41 8.93 -14.78 -0.16
C VAL A 41 10.39 -14.51 0.18
N LEU A 42 11.33 -15.05 -0.59
CA LEU A 42 12.76 -14.83 -0.36
C LEU A 42 13.13 -13.35 -0.50
N MET A 43 12.66 -12.68 -1.55
CA MET A 43 12.91 -11.25 -1.76
C MET A 43 12.41 -10.39 -0.59
N PHE A 44 11.21 -10.66 -0.07
CA PHE A 44 10.67 -9.92 1.06
C PHE A 44 11.31 -10.32 2.40
N SER A 45 11.66 -11.59 2.60
CA SER A 45 12.25 -12.06 3.86
C SER A 45 13.68 -11.56 4.06
N VAL A 46 14.46 -11.38 2.99
CA VAL A 46 15.83 -10.86 3.08
C VAL A 46 15.90 -9.33 3.14
N HIS A 47 14.78 -8.64 2.92
CA HIS A 47 14.74 -7.18 2.87
C HIS A 47 14.56 -6.58 4.27
N ASN A 48 15.65 -6.12 4.89
CA ASN A 48 15.66 -5.62 6.28
C ASN A 48 14.59 -4.54 6.56
N TYR A 49 14.37 -3.59 5.65
CA TYR A 49 13.32 -2.58 5.84
C TYR A 49 11.92 -3.20 5.82
N PHE A 50 11.70 -4.21 4.98
CA PHE A 50 10.38 -4.85 4.91
C PHE A 50 10.08 -5.57 6.23
N PHE A 51 11.06 -6.28 6.77
CA PHE A 51 10.96 -6.88 8.10
C PHE A 51 10.69 -5.83 9.19
N ALA A 52 11.42 -4.71 9.20
CA ALA A 52 11.21 -3.64 10.18
C ALA A 52 9.78 -3.04 10.10
N TYR A 53 9.31 -2.68 8.91
CA TYR A 53 7.98 -2.07 8.72
C TYR A 53 6.81 -3.03 8.97
N THR A 54 7.03 -4.33 8.88
CA THR A 54 5.98 -5.34 9.14
C THR A 54 5.94 -5.84 10.58
N THR A 55 7.05 -5.74 11.31
CA THR A 55 7.15 -6.22 12.70
C THR A 55 6.93 -5.15 13.75
N TRP A 56 7.22 -3.89 13.43
CA TRP A 56 6.90 -2.75 14.30
C TRP A 56 5.38 -2.48 14.34
N PRO A 57 4.85 -1.87 15.40
CA PRO A 57 3.42 -1.58 15.54
C PRO A 57 3.00 -0.38 14.66
N ASN A 58 3.26 -0.52 13.36
CA ASN A 58 3.02 0.46 12.32
C ASN A 58 1.87 -0.02 11.42
N THR A 59 1.19 0.92 10.78
CA THR A 59 0.08 0.63 9.84
C THR A 59 0.54 -0.05 8.55
N GLU A 60 1.84 0.02 8.26
CA GLU A 60 2.47 -0.44 7.04
C GLU A 60 2.42 -1.97 6.91
N GLY A 61 2.67 -2.72 8.00
CA GLY A 61 2.53 -4.17 8.00
C GLY A 61 1.13 -4.66 7.65
N LEU A 62 0.11 -3.98 8.21
CA LEU A 62 -1.29 -4.24 7.87
C LEU A 62 -1.58 -3.88 6.40
N THR A 63 -1.08 -2.73 5.94
CA THR A 63 -1.23 -2.28 4.55
C THR A 63 -0.64 -3.29 3.57
N TYR A 64 0.59 -3.75 3.77
CA TYR A 64 1.22 -4.77 2.92
C TYR A 64 0.39 -6.06 2.89
N THR A 65 -0.10 -6.50 4.06
CA THR A 65 -0.94 -7.70 4.17
C THR A 65 -2.20 -7.57 3.31
N ILE A 66 -2.92 -6.45 3.45
CA ILE A 66 -4.18 -6.19 2.72
C ILE A 66 -3.92 -6.08 1.22
N VAL A 67 -2.89 -5.33 0.81
CA VAL A 67 -2.53 -5.15 -0.61
C VAL A 67 -2.18 -6.49 -1.25
N LEU A 68 -1.33 -7.30 -0.63
CA LEU A 68 -0.95 -8.61 -1.19
C LEU A 68 -2.13 -9.59 -1.20
N ALA A 69 -3.00 -9.57 -0.19
CA ALA A 69 -4.23 -10.36 -0.19
C ALA A 69 -5.17 -9.91 -1.33
N ALA A 70 -5.28 -8.61 -1.58
CA ALA A 70 -6.06 -8.05 -2.68
C ALA A 70 -5.49 -8.47 -4.05
N LEU A 71 -4.17 -8.32 -4.25
CA LEU A 71 -3.48 -8.72 -5.48
C LEU A 71 -3.62 -10.21 -5.79
N TRP A 72 -3.42 -11.07 -4.79
CA TRP A 72 -3.66 -12.51 -4.92
C TRP A 72 -5.08 -12.80 -5.39
N ARG A 73 -6.07 -12.14 -4.79
CA ARG A 73 -7.47 -12.36 -5.15
C ARG A 73 -7.81 -11.83 -6.54
N ILE A 74 -7.34 -10.63 -6.88
CA ILE A 74 -7.49 -10.01 -8.21
C ILE A 74 -6.94 -10.95 -9.29
N ALA A 75 -5.75 -11.54 -9.07
CA ALA A 75 -5.15 -12.49 -10.01
C ALA A 75 -6.03 -13.71 -10.29
N ARG A 76 -6.89 -14.12 -9.34
CA ARG A 76 -7.85 -15.22 -9.52
C ARG A 76 -9.15 -14.80 -10.19
N ILE A 77 -9.54 -13.53 -10.08
CA ILE A 77 -10.78 -13.00 -10.65
C ILE A 77 -10.58 -12.56 -12.10
N LEU A 78 -9.44 -11.93 -12.42
CA LEU A 78 -9.17 -11.37 -13.75
C LEU A 78 -9.32 -12.36 -14.92
N PRO A 79 -8.90 -13.65 -14.82
CA PRO A 79 -9.09 -14.61 -15.90
C PRO A 79 -10.57 -14.95 -16.16
N ARG A 80 -11.45 -14.73 -15.19
CA ARG A 80 -12.88 -15.05 -15.26
C ARG A 80 -13.70 -13.89 -14.69
N PRO A 81 -13.71 -12.73 -15.38
CA PRO A 81 -14.34 -11.54 -14.84
C PRO A 81 -15.85 -11.76 -14.72
N SER A 82 -16.39 -11.39 -13.58
CA SER A 82 -17.81 -11.54 -13.23
C SER A 82 -18.28 -10.31 -12.45
N TRP A 83 -19.60 -10.08 -12.41
CA TRP A 83 -20.18 -8.99 -11.64
C TRP A 83 -19.81 -9.07 -10.15
N ARG A 84 -19.93 -10.26 -9.54
CA ARG A 84 -19.53 -10.48 -8.14
C ARG A 84 -18.04 -10.20 -7.92
N GLY A 85 -17.19 -10.65 -8.84
CA GLY A 85 -15.76 -10.36 -8.80
C GLY A 85 -15.44 -8.87 -8.94
N SER A 86 -16.28 -8.12 -9.67
CA SER A 86 -16.11 -6.68 -9.86
C SER A 86 -16.34 -5.91 -8.56
N ILE A 87 -17.42 -6.23 -7.85
CA ILE A 87 -17.70 -5.68 -6.52
C ILE A 87 -16.59 -6.08 -5.53
N GLU A 88 -16.15 -7.34 -5.56
CA GLU A 88 -15.09 -7.82 -4.68
C GLU A 88 -13.76 -7.08 -4.90
N ILE A 89 -13.38 -6.83 -6.15
CA ILE A 89 -12.17 -6.06 -6.47
C ILE A 89 -12.31 -4.62 -5.99
N GLY A 90 -13.44 -3.97 -6.28
CA GLY A 90 -13.72 -2.60 -5.84
C GLY A 90 -13.59 -2.46 -4.32
N LEU A 91 -14.30 -3.31 -3.56
CA LEU A 91 -14.23 -3.32 -2.10
C LEU A 91 -12.81 -3.54 -1.56
N ARG A 92 -12.03 -4.43 -2.20
CA ARG A 92 -10.64 -4.67 -1.77
C ARG A 92 -9.73 -3.47 -2.03
N LEU A 93 -9.89 -2.79 -3.17
CA LEU A 93 -9.18 -1.53 -3.43
C LEU A 93 -9.53 -0.48 -2.37
N GLU A 94 -10.80 -0.36 -2.00
CA GLU A 94 -11.18 0.58 -0.93
C GLU A 94 -10.58 0.24 0.42
N ILE A 95 -10.59 -1.04 0.81
CA ILE A 95 -9.95 -1.46 2.05
C ILE A 95 -8.45 -1.14 2.03
N THR A 96 -7.78 -1.25 0.87
CA THR A 96 -6.37 -0.83 0.76
C THR A 96 -6.17 0.67 0.92
N VAL A 97 -7.07 1.50 0.38
CA VAL A 97 -7.03 2.97 0.50
C VAL A 97 -7.31 3.40 1.95
N LEU A 98 -8.26 2.75 2.62
CA LEU A 98 -8.57 3.03 4.03
C LEU A 98 -7.45 2.59 4.98
N ALA A 99 -6.74 1.49 4.67
CA ALA A 99 -5.61 1.04 5.46
C ALA A 99 -4.44 2.02 5.42
N CYS A 100 -4.19 2.61 4.24
CA CYS A 100 -3.21 3.68 4.09
C CYS A 100 -3.60 4.57 2.92
N TYR A 101 -3.87 5.85 3.21
CA TYR A 101 -4.40 6.80 2.23
C TYR A 101 -3.45 7.04 1.04
N GLN A 102 -2.14 6.80 1.21
CA GLN A 102 -1.15 6.84 0.13
C GLN A 102 -1.45 5.85 -1.01
N GLN A 103 -2.26 4.81 -0.75
CA GLN A 103 -2.67 3.82 -1.73
C GLN A 103 -3.77 4.32 -2.68
N VAL A 104 -4.29 5.54 -2.50
CA VAL A 104 -5.27 6.13 -3.44
C VAL A 104 -4.73 6.21 -4.87
N MET A 105 -3.44 6.54 -5.01
CA MET A 105 -2.79 6.60 -6.33
C MET A 105 -2.68 5.21 -6.96
N MET A 106 -2.46 4.17 -6.15
CA MET A 106 -2.47 2.78 -6.62
C MET A 106 -3.88 2.37 -7.09
N ALA A 107 -4.94 2.76 -6.37
CA ALA A 107 -6.31 2.50 -6.77
C ALA A 107 -6.68 3.18 -8.10
N ILE A 108 -6.29 4.46 -8.27
CA ILE A 108 -6.48 5.19 -9.53
C ILE A 108 -5.74 4.48 -10.68
N ALA A 109 -4.48 4.09 -10.46
CA ALA A 109 -3.70 3.34 -11.45
C ALA A 109 -4.37 1.99 -11.80
N ALA A 110 -4.91 1.28 -10.81
CA ALA A 110 -5.63 0.03 -11.04
C ALA A 110 -6.86 0.25 -11.93
N VAL A 111 -7.66 1.29 -11.66
CA VAL A 111 -8.81 1.65 -12.52
C VAL A 111 -8.36 1.96 -13.96
N ALA A 112 -7.27 2.71 -14.12
CA ALA A 112 -6.72 3.02 -15.45
C ALA A 112 -6.27 1.76 -16.22
N VAL A 113 -5.65 0.80 -15.53
CA VAL A 113 -5.27 -0.49 -16.12
C VAL A 113 -6.51 -1.31 -16.51
N LEU A 114 -7.57 -1.29 -15.70
CA LEU A 114 -8.81 -1.99 -16.01
C LEU A 114 -9.54 -1.36 -17.21
N LEU A 115 -9.51 -0.04 -17.33
CA LEU A 115 -10.05 0.68 -18.48
C LEU A 115 -9.25 0.38 -19.76
N SER A 116 -7.92 0.34 -19.68
CA SER A 116 -7.09 0.02 -20.85
C SER A 116 -7.35 -1.41 -21.35
N ALA A 117 -7.66 -2.36 -20.45
CA ALA A 117 -8.04 -3.71 -20.82
C ALA A 117 -9.30 -3.77 -21.72
N ILE A 118 -10.20 -2.79 -21.65
CA ILE A 118 -11.37 -2.69 -22.56
C ILE A 118 -10.91 -2.49 -24.01
N VAL A 119 -9.86 -1.68 -24.21
CA VAL A 119 -9.30 -1.40 -25.53
C VAL A 119 -8.57 -2.63 -26.06
N PHE A 120 -7.69 -3.22 -25.25
CA PHE A 120 -6.78 -4.30 -25.66
C PHE A 120 -7.41 -5.70 -25.69
N LEU A 121 -8.53 -5.94 -24.97
CA LEU A 121 -9.18 -7.26 -24.88
C LEU A 121 -10.62 -7.21 -25.43
N PRO A 122 -10.82 -7.07 -26.75
CA PRO A 122 -12.13 -6.85 -27.36
C PRO A 122 -13.17 -7.94 -27.03
N LYS A 123 -12.72 -9.21 -26.95
CA LYS A 123 -13.58 -10.37 -26.62
C LYS A 123 -14.24 -10.28 -25.26
N HIS A 124 -13.71 -9.47 -24.34
CA HIS A 124 -14.18 -9.37 -22.96
C HIS A 124 -14.60 -7.95 -22.57
N ARG A 125 -14.75 -7.04 -23.53
CA ARG A 125 -15.08 -5.60 -23.32
C ARG A 125 -16.17 -5.35 -22.31
N LYS A 126 -17.34 -5.97 -22.49
CA LYS A 126 -18.49 -5.77 -21.59
C LYS A 126 -18.15 -6.11 -20.14
N ARG A 127 -17.40 -7.21 -19.91
CA ARG A 127 -17.03 -7.65 -18.56
C ARG A 127 -15.99 -6.74 -17.93
N TYR A 128 -14.98 -6.29 -18.69
CA TYR A 128 -14.00 -5.32 -18.20
C TYR A 128 -14.59 -3.92 -17.98
N ALA A 129 -15.57 -3.51 -18.78
CA ALA A 129 -16.32 -2.28 -18.57
C ALA A 129 -17.12 -2.33 -17.28
N GLN A 130 -17.85 -3.43 -17.03
CA GLN A 130 -18.54 -3.65 -15.75
C GLN A 130 -17.57 -3.65 -14.56
N LEU A 131 -16.42 -4.29 -14.72
CA LEU A 131 -15.41 -4.38 -13.67
C LEU A 131 -14.78 -3.01 -13.36
N SER A 132 -14.45 -2.23 -14.40
CA SER A 132 -13.94 -0.87 -14.26
C SER A 132 -14.99 0.06 -13.64
N ALA A 133 -16.24 -0.03 -14.10
CA ALA A 133 -17.34 0.77 -13.57
C ALA A 133 -17.63 0.46 -12.09
N ALA A 134 -17.62 -0.82 -11.70
CA ALA A 134 -17.80 -1.20 -10.30
C ALA A 134 -16.65 -0.71 -9.42
N ALA A 135 -15.39 -0.86 -9.86
CA ALA A 135 -14.23 -0.38 -9.13
C ALA A 135 -14.24 1.15 -8.98
N ALA A 136 -14.58 1.89 -10.04
CA ALA A 136 -14.73 3.35 -9.98
C ALA A 136 -15.89 3.76 -9.06
N ALA A 137 -17.01 3.05 -9.10
CA ALA A 137 -18.17 3.32 -8.26
C ALA A 137 -17.87 3.08 -6.78
N THR A 138 -17.19 1.99 -6.41
CA THR A 138 -16.78 1.75 -5.01
C THR A 138 -15.79 2.80 -4.54
N MET A 139 -14.88 3.24 -5.42
CA MET A 139 -13.92 4.30 -5.12
C MET A 139 -14.60 5.63 -4.87
N ALA A 140 -15.55 6.00 -5.72
CA ALA A 140 -16.37 7.18 -5.49
C ALA A 140 -17.17 7.07 -4.18
N LEU A 141 -17.74 5.90 -3.88
CA LEU A 141 -18.54 5.67 -2.69
C LEU A 141 -17.75 5.83 -1.37
N VAL A 142 -16.45 5.51 -1.37
CA VAL A 142 -15.61 5.62 -0.16
C VAL A 142 -14.88 6.95 -0.10
N ILE A 143 -14.30 7.39 -1.21
CA ILE A 143 -13.52 8.64 -1.25
C ILE A 143 -14.43 9.85 -1.14
N ALA A 144 -15.61 9.89 -1.79
CA ALA A 144 -16.43 11.08 -1.82
C ALA A 144 -16.99 11.47 -0.44
N PRO A 145 -17.55 10.56 0.39
CA PRO A 145 -17.99 10.92 1.73
C PRO A 145 -16.85 11.39 2.62
N HIS A 146 -15.68 10.75 2.54
CA HIS A 146 -14.50 11.17 3.30
C HIS A 146 -14.00 12.54 2.84
N TYR A 147 -13.96 12.79 1.53
CA TYR A 147 -13.62 14.09 0.97
C TYR A 147 -14.57 15.19 1.44
N LEU A 148 -15.88 14.95 1.37
CA LEU A 148 -16.89 15.90 1.83
C LEU A 148 -16.78 16.18 3.32
N TYR A 149 -16.47 15.15 4.12
CA TYR A 149 -16.19 15.29 5.54
C TYR A 149 -14.96 16.17 5.78
N VAL A 150 -13.81 15.87 5.17
CA VAL A 150 -12.56 16.65 5.35
C VAL A 150 -12.69 18.08 4.83
N ARG A 151 -13.41 18.29 3.72
CA ARG A 151 -13.69 19.62 3.17
C ARG A 151 -14.45 20.52 4.15
N GLY A 152 -15.22 19.95 5.07
CA GLY A 152 -15.87 20.71 6.15
C GLY A 152 -14.89 21.33 7.16
N PHE A 153 -13.66 20.81 7.24
CA PHE A 153 -12.64 21.25 8.20
C PHE A 153 -11.51 22.06 7.54
N VAL A 154 -11.25 21.84 6.25
CA VAL A 154 -10.13 22.45 5.53
C VAL A 154 -10.68 23.45 4.50
N PRO A 155 -10.57 24.77 4.76
CA PRO A 155 -10.92 25.80 3.78
C PRO A 155 -10.12 25.61 2.49
N ASP A 156 -10.74 25.90 1.35
CA ASP A 156 -10.11 25.83 0.02
C ASP A 156 -9.55 24.46 -0.38
N LEU A 157 -9.98 23.38 0.29
CA LEU A 157 -9.61 22.02 -0.09
C LEU A 157 -10.13 21.70 -1.50
N THR A 158 -9.20 21.55 -2.45
CA THR A 158 -9.48 21.06 -3.79
C THR A 158 -9.29 19.54 -3.87
N PRO A 159 -9.90 18.85 -4.86
CA PRO A 159 -9.64 17.42 -5.08
C PRO A 159 -8.16 17.11 -5.34
N ALA A 160 -7.46 18.00 -6.05
CA ALA A 160 -6.04 17.82 -6.37
C ALA A 160 -5.16 17.89 -5.11
N THR A 161 -5.41 18.86 -4.24
CA THR A 161 -4.73 18.95 -2.94
C THR A 161 -5.06 17.75 -2.07
N TYR A 162 -6.31 17.30 -2.04
CA TYR A 162 -6.74 16.17 -1.23
C TYR A 162 -6.05 14.85 -1.60
N LEU A 163 -5.77 14.62 -2.89
CA LEU A 163 -4.97 13.47 -3.35
C LEU A 163 -3.50 13.57 -2.93
N GLN A 164 -3.02 14.77 -2.67
CA GLN A 164 -1.69 15.07 -2.14
C GLN A 164 -1.67 15.00 -0.60
N TRP A 165 -2.35 14.01 0.00
CA TRP A 165 -2.51 13.92 1.46
C TRP A 165 -1.20 13.89 2.25
N GLN A 166 -0.11 13.45 1.63
CA GLN A 166 1.25 13.55 2.17
C GLN A 166 1.71 14.99 2.49
N HIS A 167 1.07 16.00 1.90
CA HIS A 167 1.35 17.42 2.15
C HIS A 167 0.45 18.03 3.22
N PHE A 168 -0.64 17.37 3.59
CA PHE A 168 -1.53 17.84 4.65
C PHE A 168 -0.94 17.51 6.02
N ARG A 169 -0.51 18.56 6.73
CA ARG A 169 -0.13 18.48 8.15
C ARG A 169 -1.28 19.01 8.97
N PHE A 170 -1.86 18.17 9.82
CA PHE A 170 -3.06 18.51 10.58
C PHE A 170 -2.79 19.47 11.76
N SER A 171 -1.52 19.79 12.05
CA SER A 171 -1.22 20.85 12.99
C SER A 171 0.15 21.48 12.74
N ASP A 172 0.18 22.81 12.76
CA ASP A 172 1.38 23.60 13.06
C ASP A 172 1.83 23.40 14.54
N ALA A 173 1.03 22.69 15.34
CA ALA A 173 1.30 22.39 16.76
C ALA A 173 2.23 21.19 16.98
N LEU A 174 2.43 20.32 15.97
CA LEU A 174 3.44 19.28 16.05
C LEU A 174 4.77 19.84 15.55
N PRO A 175 5.86 19.74 16.33
CA PRO A 175 7.17 20.21 15.91
C PRO A 175 7.53 19.55 14.57
N ILE A 176 8.13 20.34 13.68
CA ILE A 176 8.65 19.86 12.40
C ILE A 176 9.54 18.65 12.69
N ILE A 177 9.05 17.44 12.43
CA ILE A 177 9.94 16.29 12.30
C ILE A 177 10.79 16.66 11.08
N PRO A 178 12.11 16.84 11.24
CA PRO A 178 12.96 17.16 10.12
C PRO A 178 12.75 16.07 9.08
N THR A 179 12.10 16.41 7.97
CA THR A 179 12.09 15.56 6.80
C THR A 179 13.53 15.49 6.39
N PHE A 180 14.18 14.36 6.66
CA PHE A 180 15.56 14.14 6.25
C PHE A 180 15.62 14.51 4.76
N PRO A 181 16.50 15.44 4.35
CA PRO A 181 16.64 15.78 2.96
C PRO A 181 16.87 14.48 2.20
N ILE A 182 16.00 14.21 1.23
CA ILE A 182 16.08 13.05 0.34
C ILE A 182 17.39 13.19 -0.43
N GLY A 183 18.49 12.67 0.14
CA GLY A 183 19.85 12.92 -0.30
C GLY A 183 20.91 12.72 0.78
N GLU A 184 20.58 12.94 2.05
CA GLU A 184 21.47 12.64 3.17
C GLU A 184 21.06 11.30 3.79
N GLY A 185 21.65 10.22 3.29
CA GLY A 185 21.39 8.88 3.81
C GLY A 185 21.53 8.83 5.33
N LEU A 186 20.56 8.16 5.98
CA LEU A 186 20.49 7.88 7.43
C LEU A 186 21.78 7.28 8.04
N TRP A 187 22.73 6.88 7.20
CA TRP A 187 24.02 6.29 7.55
C TRP A 187 25.14 7.29 7.83
N ARG A 188 24.99 8.58 7.50
CA ARG A 188 26.06 9.59 7.72
C ARG A 188 26.03 10.28 9.07
N HIS A 189 24.99 10.05 9.86
CA HIS A 189 24.97 10.48 11.25
C HIS A 189 25.10 9.24 12.12
N PRO A 190 26.33 8.85 12.55
CA PRO A 190 26.43 8.06 13.77
C PRO A 190 25.63 8.79 14.84
N PRO A 191 24.92 8.07 15.74
CA PRO A 191 24.14 8.69 16.79
C PRO A 191 25.04 9.72 17.47
N ARG A 192 24.78 11.01 17.24
CA ARG A 192 25.41 12.05 18.05
C ARG A 192 24.97 11.67 19.46
N GLN A 193 25.93 11.22 20.26
CA GLN A 193 25.73 11.13 21.68
C GLN A 193 25.25 12.52 22.07
N VAL A 194 23.95 12.64 22.35
CA VAL A 194 23.39 13.80 23.01
C VAL A 194 23.97 13.72 24.41
N GLY A 195 25.21 14.18 24.53
CA GLY A 195 25.83 14.46 25.79
C GLY A 195 24.89 15.44 26.47
N ARG A 196 24.22 14.96 27.52
CA ARG A 196 23.54 15.80 28.48
C ARG A 196 24.59 16.73 29.08
N ARG A 197 24.87 17.84 28.41
CA ARG A 197 25.47 19.00 29.05
C ARG A 197 24.30 19.69 29.75
N ILE A 198 24.05 19.26 30.98
CA ILE A 198 23.22 19.99 31.94
C ILE A 198 24.05 21.21 32.31
N ASP A 199 23.97 22.27 31.51
CA ASP A 199 24.51 23.56 31.92
C ASP A 199 23.62 24.05 33.06
N ARG A 200 24.20 24.06 34.27
CA ARG A 200 23.61 24.71 35.44
C ARG A 200 23.47 26.20 35.12
N VAL A 201 22.24 26.67 34.97
CA VAL A 201 21.94 28.09 35.04
C VAL A 201 22.13 28.52 36.50
N CYS A 202 23.28 29.12 36.80
CA CYS A 202 23.46 29.88 38.02
C CYS A 202 22.62 31.15 37.91
N VAL A 203 21.55 31.22 38.71
CA VAL A 203 20.82 32.46 38.98
C VAL A 203 21.62 33.23 40.03
N PHE A 204 22.21 34.36 39.62
CA PHE A 204 22.62 35.44 40.52
C PHE A 204 22.03 36.72 39.96
N GLY A 205 21.25 37.40 40.80
CA GLY A 205 20.53 38.64 40.50
C GLY A 205 19.27 38.72 41.34
#